data_AF-A0A533QCE7-F1
#
_entry.id   AF-A0A533QCE7-F1
#
_cell.length_a   1.000
_cell.length_b   1.000
_cell.length_c   1.000
_cell.angle_alpha   90.00
_cell.angle_beta   90.00
_cell.angle_gamma   90.00
#
_symmetry.space_group_name_H-M   'P 1'
#
loop_
_entity.id
_entity.type
_entity.pdbx_description
1 polymer ?
#
loop_
_entity_poly.entity_id
_entity_poly.type
_entity_poly.pdbx_seq_one_letter_code
_entity_poly.pdbx_strand_id
1 'polypeptide(L)'
;MLRMDNSELIARSDLVIYGEVKEIHSKRDNREAIIFVECILKGKLTAGMEIKVIFSPGMEDSPVFETNERVLLFLTKSDSELFMTVGGIQGKFSFGKSQ
;
A
#
# COMPACT_ATOMS: atom_id res chain seq x y z
N MET A 1 4.31 8.91 20.84
CA MET A 1 4.69 8.07 19.69
C MET A 1 4.59 8.93 18.44
N LEU A 2 5.72 9.21 17.78
CA LEU A 2 5.75 10.08 16.61
C LEU A 2 5.28 9.24 15.41
N ARG A 3 4.07 9.50 14.91
CA ARG A 3 3.68 9.03 13.58
C ARG A 3 4.71 9.61 12.59
N MET A 4 5.32 8.76 11.77
CA MET A 4 6.19 9.25 10.69
C MET A 4 5.40 10.22 9.81
N ASP A 5 5.99 11.36 9.50
CA ASP A 5 5.38 12.31 8.58
C ASP A 5 5.32 11.73 7.17
N ASN A 6 4.33 12.14 6.37
CA ASN A 6 4.14 11.67 5.00
C ASN A 6 5.39 11.90 4.14
N SER A 7 6.12 12.98 4.38
CA SER A 7 7.38 13.29 3.70
C SER A 7 8.43 12.19 3.91
N GLU A 8 8.49 11.63 5.12
CA GLU A 8 9.43 10.58 5.48
C GLU A 8 9.02 9.22 4.90
N LEU A 9 7.72 8.91 4.90
CA LEU A 9 7.16 7.72 4.26
C LEU A 9 7.44 7.72 2.74
N ILE A 10 7.25 8.87 2.09
CA ILE A 10 7.57 9.04 0.66
C ILE A 10 9.05 8.83 0.41
N ALA A 11 9.94 9.40 1.24
CA ALA A 11 11.38 9.30 1.06
C ALA A 11 11.88 7.85 1.10
N ARG A 12 11.32 7.03 2.01
CA ARG A 12 11.70 5.62 2.22
C ARG A 12 11.04 4.63 1.26
N SER A 13 10.09 5.07 0.44
CA SER A 13 9.35 4.20 -0.48
C SER A 13 9.99 4.16 -1.86
N ASP A 14 10.04 3.00 -2.50
CA ASP A 14 10.36 2.86 -3.92
C ASP A 14 9.14 3.15 -4.81
N LEU A 15 7.95 2.91 -4.27
CA LEU A 15 6.67 3.00 -4.97
C LEU A 15 5.62 3.58 -4.01
N VAL A 16 4.79 4.51 -4.50
CA VAL A 16 3.62 5.03 -3.77
C VAL A 16 2.41 4.92 -4.68
N ILE A 17 1.35 4.25 -4.20
CA ILE A 17 0.16 3.97 -5.00
C ILE A 17 -1.12 4.29 -4.23
N TYR A 18 -2.17 4.54 -5.01
CA TYR A 18 -3.54 4.50 -4.55
C TYR A 18 -4.27 3.35 -5.27
N GLY A 19 -5.02 2.56 -4.52
CA GLY A 19 -5.67 1.38 -5.07
C GLY A 19 -6.74 0.78 -4.16
N GLU A 20 -7.36 -0.29 -4.65
CA GLU A 20 -8.40 -1.03 -3.95
C GLU A 20 -7.88 -2.40 -3.54
N VAL A 21 -8.12 -2.79 -2.29
CA VAL A 21 -7.83 -4.13 -1.78
C VAL A 21 -8.85 -5.11 -2.37
N LYS A 22 -8.41 -6.02 -3.24
CA LYS A 22 -9.30 -7.02 -3.88
C LYS A 22 -9.41 -8.30 -3.07
N GLU A 23 -8.29 -8.76 -2.52
CA GLU A 23 -8.23 -10.02 -1.79
C GLU A 23 -7.24 -9.91 -0.63
N ILE A 24 -7.49 -10.67 0.44
CA ILE A 24 -6.59 -10.79 1.59
C ILE A 24 -6.39 -12.27 1.89
N HIS A 25 -5.14 -12.70 1.84
CA HIS A 25 -4.71 -14.05 2.17
C HIS A 25 -3.92 -14.03 3.49
N SER A 26 -4.27 -14.95 4.39
CA SER A 26 -3.52 -15.15 5.64
C SER A 26 -2.58 -16.36 5.48
N LYS A 27 -1.27 -16.15 5.56
CA LYS A 27 -0.25 -17.22 5.54
C LYS A 27 0.59 -17.19 6.80
N ARG A 28 0.31 -18.08 7.76
CA ARG A 28 1.07 -18.33 9.00
C ARG A 28 1.56 -17.05 9.70
N ASP A 29 2.72 -16.51 9.29
CA ASP A 29 3.41 -15.37 9.92
C ASP A 29 3.20 -14.03 9.21
N ASN A 30 2.64 -14.01 8.00
CA ASN A 30 2.39 -12.81 7.19
C ASN A 30 0.99 -12.81 6.58
N ARG A 31 0.47 -11.61 6.30
CA ARG A 31 -0.71 -11.45 5.44
C ARG A 31 -0.29 -10.87 4.10
N GLU A 32 -0.96 -11.33 3.05
CA GLU A 32 -0.75 -10.88 1.68
C GLU A 32 -2.06 -10.26 1.19
N ALA A 33 -1.99 -9.04 0.65
CA ALA A 33 -3.12 -8.38 0.02
C ALA A 33 -2.87 -8.26 -1.49
N ILE A 34 -3.91 -8.54 -2.27
CA ILE A 34 -3.95 -8.21 -3.69
C ILE A 34 -4.55 -6.82 -3.83
N ILE A 35 -3.78 -5.89 -4.41
CA ILE A 35 -4.18 -4.49 -4.59
C ILE A 35 -4.33 -4.20 -6.07
N PHE A 36 -5.52 -3.77 -6.49
CA PHE A 36 -5.73 -3.18 -7.81
C PHE A 36 -5.27 -1.73 -7.81
N VAL A 37 -4.31 -1.40 -8.66
CA VAL A 37 -3.69 -0.07 -8.69
C VAL A 37 -4.52 0.89 -9.53
N GLU A 38 -5.18 1.84 -8.88
CA GLU A 38 -5.95 2.90 -9.54
C GLU A 38 -5.03 4.06 -9.99
N CYS A 39 -4.06 4.43 -9.17
CA CYS A 39 -3.15 5.56 -9.45
C CYS A 39 -1.76 5.31 -8.86
N ILE A 40 -0.73 5.84 -9.54
CA ILE A 40 0.67 5.77 -9.11
C ILE A 40 1.16 7.19 -8.85
N LEU A 41 1.61 7.43 -7.61
CA LEU A 41 2.07 8.73 -7.13
C LEU A 41 3.61 8.85 -7.13
N LYS A 42 4.31 7.72 -7.00
CA LYS A 42 5.77 7.62 -7.08
C LYS A 42 6.16 6.23 -7.59
N GLY A 43 7.24 6.14 -8.36
CA GLY A 43 7.83 4.88 -8.82
C GLY A 43 7.38 4.47 -10.23
N LYS A 44 7.92 3.35 -10.72
CA LYS A 44 7.59 2.81 -12.05
C LYS A 44 6.74 1.56 -11.91
N LEU A 45 5.46 1.68 -12.25
CA LEU A 45 4.47 0.61 -12.35
C LEU A 45 3.46 1.02 -13.43
N THR A 46 2.53 0.14 -13.80
CA THR A 46 1.42 0.47 -14.70
C THR A 46 0.11 0.49 -13.92
N ALA A 47 -0.68 1.56 -14.07
CA ALA A 47 -2.02 1.63 -13.49
C ALA A 47 -2.96 0.60 -14.15
N GLY A 48 -3.95 0.13 -13.41
CA GLY A 48 -4.87 -0.93 -13.86
C GLY A 48 -4.31 -2.35 -13.70
N MET A 49 -3.16 -2.52 -13.06
CA MET A 49 -2.60 -3.83 -12.70
C MET A 49 -2.92 -4.20 -11.26
N GLU A 50 -2.85 -5.49 -10.96
CA GLU A 50 -2.87 -6.02 -9.60
C GLU A 50 -1.44 -6.27 -9.10
N ILE A 51 -1.18 -5.91 -7.85
CA ILE A 51 0.09 -6.19 -7.18
C ILE A 51 -0.12 -6.94 -5.87
N LYS A 52 0.91 -7.67 -5.45
CA LYS A 52 0.96 -8.37 -4.17
C LYS A 52 1.71 -7.54 -3.14
N VAL A 53 1.04 -7.28 -2.02
CA VAL A 53 1.57 -6.51 -0.90
C VAL A 53 1.58 -7.39 0.35
N ILE A 54 2.77 -7.57 0.93
CA ILE A 54 2.95 -8.23 2.22
C ILE A 54 2.78 -7.19 3.33
N PHE A 55 1.98 -7.54 4.33
CA PHE A 55 1.77 -6.76 5.54
C PHE A 55 1.72 -7.69 6.76
N SER A 56 2.12 -7.17 7.92
CA SER A 56 2.26 -7.95 9.15
C SER A 56 1.38 -7.33 10.24
N PRO A 57 0.09 -7.70 10.31
CA PRO A 57 -0.82 -7.16 11.33
C PRO A 57 -0.36 -7.62 12.71
N GLY A 58 0.29 -6.72 13.44
CA GLY A 58 0.96 -7.02 14.71
C GLY A 58 2.28 -6.26 14.90
N MET A 59 2.88 -5.76 13.82
CA MET A 59 3.86 -4.69 13.93
C MET A 59 3.13 -3.35 14.05
N GLU A 60 3.58 -2.50 14.98
CA GLU A 60 2.89 -1.27 15.41
C GLU A 60 2.54 -0.32 14.24
N ASP A 61 3.32 -0.39 13.16
CA ASP A 61 3.19 0.46 11.97
C ASP A 61 2.65 -0.26 10.72
N SER A 62 2.28 -1.54 10.82
CA SER A 62 1.71 -2.25 9.67
C SER A 62 0.24 -1.85 9.46
N PRO A 63 -0.16 -1.43 8.25
CA PRO A 63 -1.55 -1.16 7.97
C PRO A 63 -2.39 -2.43 8.13
N VAL A 64 -3.61 -2.26 8.63
CA VAL A 64 -4.66 -3.28 8.57
C VAL A 64 -5.44 -3.02 7.27
N PHE A 65 -5.82 -4.07 6.56
CA PHE A 65 -6.61 -3.94 5.33
C PHE A 65 -7.94 -4.65 5.48
N GLU A 66 -8.96 -4.10 4.83
CA GLU A 66 -10.23 -4.77 4.58
C GLU A 66 -10.47 -4.95 3.08
N THR A 67 -11.14 -6.02 2.67
CA THR A 67 -11.50 -6.23 1.26
C THR A 67 -12.45 -5.14 0.78
N ASN A 68 -12.26 -4.67 -0.46
CA ASN A 68 -12.91 -3.51 -1.09
C ASN A 68 -12.54 -2.15 -0.49
N GLU A 69 -11.54 -2.10 0.39
CA GLU A 69 -11.03 -0.85 0.94
C GLU A 69 -10.15 -0.13 -0.08
N ARG A 70 -10.29 1.20 -0.19
CA ARG A 70 -9.33 2.03 -0.92
C ARG A 70 -8.24 2.55 0.00
N VAL A 71 -7.00 2.37 -0.43
CA VAL A 71 -5.81 2.58 0.39
C VAL A 71 -4.75 3.39 -0.35
N LEU A 72 -4.06 4.26 0.39
CA LEU A 72 -2.81 4.88 -0.03
C LEU A 72 -1.66 4.09 0.59
N LEU A 73 -0.78 3.53 -0.25
CA LEU A 73 0.30 2.65 0.20
C LEU A 73 1.67 3.21 -0.13
N PHE A 74 2.57 3.09 0.84
CA PHE A 74 3.98 3.41 0.78
C PHE A 74 4.74 2.09 0.74
N LEU A 75 5.35 1.78 -0.40
CA LEU A 75 5.85 0.44 -0.72
C LEU A 75 7.34 0.47 -1.02
N THR A 76 8.04 -0.55 -0.52
CA THR A 76 9.42 -0.88 -0.93
C THR A 76 9.44 -2.23 -1.64
N LYS A 77 10.37 -2.39 -2.59
CA LYS A 77 10.52 -3.66 -3.31
C LYS A 77 11.17 -4.70 -2.40
N SER A 78 10.55 -5.88 -2.31
CA SER A 78 11.23 -7.09 -1.89
C SER A 78 11.90 -7.73 -3.10
N ASP A 79 12.93 -8.55 -2.87
CA ASP A 79 13.37 -9.51 -3.86
C ASP A 79 12.15 -10.37 -4.28
N SER A 80 11.96 -10.60 -5.59
CA SER A 80 10.91 -11.44 -6.21
C SER A 80 9.48 -10.89 -6.41
N GLU A 81 9.31 -9.70 -7.01
CA GLU A 81 8.00 -9.14 -7.46
C GLU A 81 6.98 -8.83 -6.35
N LEU A 82 7.40 -8.92 -5.09
CA LEU A 82 6.58 -8.65 -3.92
C LEU A 82 6.88 -7.26 -3.37
N PHE A 83 5.85 -6.57 -2.89
CA PHE A 83 6.01 -5.29 -2.19
C PHE A 83 5.80 -5.47 -0.70
N MET A 84 6.59 -4.75 0.10
CA MET A 84 6.39 -4.66 1.55
C MET A 84 5.88 -3.26 1.91
N THR A 85 5.03 -3.16 2.92
CA THR A 85 4.52 -1.87 3.40
C THR A 85 5.55 -1.16 4.27
N VAL A 86 5.96 0.03 3.85
CA VAL A 86 6.63 1.03 4.72
C VAL A 86 5.60 1.73 5.59
N GLY A 87 4.37 1.86 5.09
CA GLY A 87 3.21 2.38 5.79
C GLY A 87 1.98 2.41 4.90
N GLY A 88 0.82 2.73 5.45
CA GLY A 88 -0.41 2.85 4.70
C GLY A 88 -1.42 3.74 5.40
N ILE A 89 -2.23 4.43 4.61
CA ILE A 89 -3.33 5.25 5.12
C ILE A 89 -4.62 4.69 4.55
N GLN A 90 -5.51 4.28 5.45
CA GLN A 90 -6.89 3.91 5.18
C GLN A 90 -7.71 5.18 4.92
N GLY A 91 -8.59 5.19 3.91
CA GLY A 91 -9.53 6.31 3.82
C GLY A 91 -10.26 6.50 2.50
N LYS A 92 -11.33 7.29 2.58
CA LYS A 92 -12.02 7.88 1.43
C LYS A 92 -11.20 9.04 0.90
N PHE A 93 -10.14 8.75 0.15
CA PHE A 93 -9.39 9.78 -0.56
C PHE A 93 -10.19 10.28 -1.75
N SER A 94 -10.58 11.55 -1.73
CA SER A 94 -11.02 12.25 -2.92
C SER A 94 -9.81 12.97 -3.51
N PHE A 95 -9.22 12.40 -4.56
CA PHE A 95 -8.30 13.17 -5.40
C PHE A 95 -9.15 14.19 -6.13
N GLY A 96 -8.87 15.48 -5.91
CA GLY A 96 -9.59 16.57 -6.57
C GLY A 96 -9.62 16.26 -8.06
N LYS A 97 -10.83 16.16 -8.63
CA LYS A 97 -10.99 16.18 -10.09
C LYS A 97 -10.33 17.48 -10.53
N SER A 98 -9.30 17.39 -11.37
CA SER A 98 -8.82 18.55 -12.11
C SER A 98 -10.04 19.17 -12.79
N GLN A 99 -10.40 20.39 -12.37
CA GLN A 99 -11.29 21.25 -13.13
C GLN A 99 -10.57 21.72 -14.39
#